data_AF-H9BMC7-F1
#
_entry.id   AF-H9BMC7-F1
#
_cell.length_a   1.000
_cell.length_b   1.000
_cell.length_c   1.000
_cell.angle_alpha   90.00
_cell.angle_beta   90.00
_cell.angle_gamma   90.00
#
_symmetry.space_group_name_H-M   'P 1'
#
loop_
_entity.id
_entity.type
_entity.pdbx_description
1 polymer ?
#
loop_
_entity_poly.entity_id
_entity_poly.type
_entity_poly.pdbx_seq_one_letter_code
_entity_poly.pdbx_strand_id
1 'polypeptide(L)' 'DNGSVHGSSRYRYDRRDFISFKLRYKSFVMANNAAEITRRRWEEKGTVAEGRENYLKHICPEWLRKYVGYG' A
#
# COMPACT_ATOMS: atom_id res chain seq x y z
N ASP A 1 -15.91 7.53 -13.22
CA ASP A 1 -14.62 7.35 -12.54
C ASP A 1 -13.71 8.50 -12.96
N ASN A 2 -13.26 9.37 -12.05
CA ASN A 2 -12.61 10.65 -12.40
C ASN A 2 -11.10 10.50 -12.69
N GLY A 3 -10.65 9.29 -13.06
CA GLY A 3 -9.22 8.99 -13.22
C GLY A 3 -8.43 8.93 -11.92
N SER A 4 -9.10 8.83 -10.76
CA SER A 4 -8.45 8.71 -9.46
C SER A 4 -7.83 7.32 -9.27
N VAL A 5 -6.55 7.28 -8.88
CA VAL A 5 -5.84 6.02 -8.59
C VAL A 5 -6.23 5.52 -7.19
N HIS A 6 -6.82 4.33 -7.15
CA HIS A 6 -7.12 3.63 -5.90
C HIS A 6 -6.10 2.52 -5.64
N GLY A 7 -5.05 2.84 -4.89
CA GLY A 7 -3.98 1.90 -4.55
C GLY A 7 -4.06 1.37 -3.12
N SER A 8 -3.67 0.12 -2.92
CA SER A 8 -3.37 -0.42 -1.59
C SER A 8 -2.29 -1.49 -1.65
N SER A 9 -1.62 -1.75 -0.53
CA SER A 9 -0.76 -2.92 -0.37
C SER A 9 -1.16 -3.65 0.91
N ARG A 10 -1.11 -4.99 0.91
CA ARG A 10 -1.53 -5.82 2.05
C ARG A 10 -0.49 -6.89 2.33
N TYR A 11 -0.12 -7.03 3.60
CA TYR A 11 0.77 -8.06 4.12
C TYR A 11 -0.05 -9.06 4.91
N ARG A 12 0.19 -10.34 4.65
CA ARG A 12 -0.46 -11.47 5.28
C ARG A 12 0.58 -12.44 5.82
N TYR A 13 0.32 -13.00 6.98
CA TYR A 13 1.13 -14.06 7.61
C TYR A 13 0.18 -15.19 8.01
N ASP A 14 0.58 -16.44 7.77
CA ASP A 14 -0.24 -17.63 8.08
C ASP A 14 -1.68 -17.55 7.54
N ARG A 15 -1.81 -17.04 6.31
CA ARG A 15 -3.09 -16.78 5.62
C ARG A 15 -4.01 -15.77 6.34
N ARG A 16 -3.53 -15.04 7.35
CA ARG A 16 -4.27 -14.00 8.06
C ARG A 16 -3.78 -12.62 7.67
N ASP A 17 -4.69 -11.67 7.61
CA ASP A 17 -4.35 -10.26 7.40
C ASP A 17 -3.57 -9.74 8.61
N PHE A 18 -2.54 -8.94 8.33
CA PHE A 18 -1.66 -8.37 9.36
C PHE A 18 -1.65 -6.85 9.31
N ILE A 19 -1.19 -6.26 8.21
CA ILE A 19 -1.15 -4.81 8.01
C ILE A 19 -1.40 -4.46 6.55
N SER A 20 -2.03 -3.32 6.30
CA SER A 20 -2.22 -2.80 4.94
C SER A 20 -1.90 -1.32 4.86
N PHE A 21 -1.40 -0.85 3.71
CA PHE A 21 -1.25 0.57 3.42
C PHE A 21 -2.39 1.04 2.52
N LYS A 22 -3.05 2.14 2.89
CA LYS A 22 -4.14 2.74 2.12
C LYS A 22 -3.65 4.03 1.48
N LEU A 23 -3.51 4.05 0.15
CA LEU A 23 -3.01 5.23 -0.57
C LEU A 23 -3.88 6.47 -0.30
N ARG A 24 -5.20 6.30 -0.25
CA ARG A 24 -6.14 7.40 0.01
C ARG A 24 -5.86 8.15 1.31
N TYR A 25 -5.43 7.43 2.35
CA TYR A 25 -5.17 7.99 3.68
C TYR A 25 -3.68 8.14 3.97
N LYS A 26 -2.82 7.66 3.07
CA LYS A 26 -1.35 7.60 3.22
C LYS A 26 -0.92 7.00 4.56
N SER A 27 -1.67 6.02 5.04
CA SER A 27 -1.49 5.46 6.38
C SER A 27 -1.61 3.94 6.38
N PHE A 28 -1.08 3.35 7.45
CA PHE A 28 -1.14 1.92 7.67
C PHE A 28 -2.34 1.57 8.56
N VAL A 29 -3.10 0.56 8.13
CA VAL A 29 -4.24 0.00 8.84
C VAL A 29 -3.84 -1.38 9.39
N MET A 30 -3.93 -1.52 10.70
CA MET A 30 -3.70 -2.79 11.40
C MET A 30 -4.89 -3.71 11.20
N ALA A 31 -4.63 -4.99 10.95
CA ALA A 31 -5.67 -6.02 10.93
C ALA A 31 -5.83 -6.73 12.29
N ASN A 32 -4.80 -6.68 13.14
CA ASN A 32 -4.80 -7.21 14.50
C ASN A 32 -3.76 -6.47 15.37
N ASN A 33 -3.80 -6.71 16.69
CA ASN A 33 -2.94 -6.01 17.65
C ASN A 33 -1.45 -6.30 17.47
N ALA A 34 -1.08 -7.49 16.93
CA ALA A 34 0.32 -7.81 16.69
C ALA A 34 0.97 -6.92 15.62
N ALA A 35 0.16 -6.27 14.77
CA ALA A 35 0.65 -5.34 13.74
C ALA A 35 1.01 -3.94 14.28
N GLU A 36 0.72 -3.63 15.54
CA GLU A 36 0.92 -2.28 16.08
C GLU A 36 2.39 -1.86 16.10
N ILE A 37 3.28 -2.77 16.52
CA ILE A 37 4.72 -2.51 16.56
C ILE A 37 5.23 -2.19 15.16
N THR A 38 4.79 -2.96 14.15
CA THR A 38 5.15 -2.72 12.75
C THR A 38 4.60 -1.39 12.24
N ARG A 39 3.33 -1.08 12.54
CA ARG A 39 2.71 0.21 12.16
C ARG A 39 3.53 1.37 12.69
N ARG A 40 3.78 1.41 14.01
CA ARG A 40 4.53 2.49 14.66
C ARG A 40 5.91 2.66 14.02
N ARG A 41 6.66 1.57 13.83
CA ARG A 41 7.99 1.61 13.22
C ARG A 41 7.98 2.13 11.77
N TRP A 42 6.98 1.75 10.98
CA TRP A 42 6.87 2.18 9.59
C TRP A 42 6.38 3.62 9.45
N GLU A 43 5.52 4.07 10.36
CA GLU A 43 5.06 5.47 10.42
C GLU A 43 6.17 6.39 10.94
N GLU A 44 6.89 6.00 11.99
CA GLU A 44 8.01 6.77 12.56
C GLU A 44 9.14 6.97 11.54
N LYS A 45 9.48 5.92 10.78
CA LYS A 45 10.55 6.02 9.78
C LYS A 45 10.15 6.85 8.55
N GLY A 46 8.86 6.99 8.24
CA GLY A 46 8.32 7.70 7.07
C GLY A 46 8.63 7.09 5.70
N THR A 47 9.88 6.67 5.47
CA THR A 47 10.42 6.12 4.22
C THR A 47 9.62 4.95 3.64
N VAL A 48 9.03 4.10 4.50
CA VAL A 48 8.17 2.99 4.05
C VAL A 48 6.86 3.53 3.47
N ALA A 49 6.24 4.52 4.13
CA ALA A 49 5.01 5.14 3.64
C ALA A 49 5.24 5.87 2.31
N GLU A 50 6.34 6.63 2.20
CA GLU A 50 6.73 7.35 0.99
C GLU A 50 6.99 6.41 -0.19
N GLY A 51 7.74 5.32 0.04
CA GLY A 51 8.00 4.31 -0.99
C GLY A 51 6.72 3.62 -1.47
N ARG A 52 5.78 3.33 -0.55
CA ARG A 52 4.47 2.76 -0.90
C ARG A 52 3.60 3.76 -1.64
N GLU A 53 3.60 5.03 -1.25
CA GLU A 53 2.91 6.09 -1.97
C GLU A 53 3.44 6.20 -3.39
N ASN A 54 4.76 6.36 -3.58
CA ASN A 54 5.37 6.50 -4.90
C ASN A 54 5.02 5.33 -5.82
N TYR A 55 5.17 4.10 -5.31
CA TYR A 55 4.87 2.91 -6.09
C TYR A 55 3.39 2.83 -6.49
N LEU A 56 2.47 3.03 -5.54
CA LEU A 56 1.03 2.86 -5.80
C LEU A 56 0.44 4.01 -6.62
N LYS A 57 1.01 5.22 -6.52
CA LYS A 57 0.52 6.42 -7.19
C LYS A 57 1.07 6.57 -8.60
N HIS A 58 2.33 6.18 -8.83
CA HIS A 58 3.04 6.43 -10.08
C HIS A 58 3.41 5.13 -10.79
N ILE A 59 4.27 4.32 -10.16
CA ILE A 59 4.90 3.17 -10.82
C ILE A 59 3.87 2.12 -11.24
N CYS A 60 3.02 1.67 -10.32
CA CYS A 60 2.04 0.62 -10.60
C CYS A 60 1.02 1.03 -11.69
N PRO A 61 0.39 2.21 -11.64
CA PRO A 61 -0.48 2.67 -12.72
C PRO A 61 0.22 2.84 -14.08
N GLU A 62 1.47 3.31 -14.10
CA GLU A 62 2.27 3.42 -15.33
C GLU A 62 2.50 2.05 -15.96
N TRP A 63 2.89 1.06 -15.15
CA TRP A 63 3.07 -0.32 -15.60
C TRP A 63 1.75 -0.91 -16.09
N LEU A 64 0.65 -0.70 -15.36
CA LEU A 64 -0.66 -1.18 -15.77
C LEU A 64 -1.06 -0.60 -17.13
N ARG A 65 -0.92 0.71 -17.34
CA ARG A 65 -1.22 1.35 -18.64
C ARG A 65 -0.33 0.81 -19.76
N LYS A 66 0.95 0.55 -19.48
CA LYS A 66 1.87 -0.01 -20.44
C LYS A 66 1.47 -1.41 -20.87
N TYR A 67 1.05 -2.27 -19.93
CA TYR A 67 0.90 -3.70 -20.18
C TYR A 67 -0.53 -4.19 -20.36
N VAL A 68 -1.56 -3.39 -20.03
CA VAL A 68 -2.98 -3.82 -20.12
C VAL A 68 -3.43 -4.20 -21.53
N GLY A 69 -2.80 -3.64 -22.57
CA GLY A 69 -3.14 -3.93 -23.97
C GLY A 69 -2.48 -5.18 -24.56
N TYR A 70 -1.71 -5.93 -23.79
CA TYR A 70 -1.00 -7.15 -24.25
C TYR A 70 -1.76 -8.46 -23.92
N GLY A 71 -2.97 -8.37 -23.35
CA GLY A 71 -3.81 -9.51 -22.97
C GLY A 71 -4.92 -9.81 -23.97
#